data_AF-A0A8H1QV45-F1
#
_entry.id   AF-A0A8H1QV45-F1
#
_cell.length_a   1.000
_cell.length_b   1.000
_cell.length_c   1.000
_cell.angle_alpha   90.00
_cell.angle_beta   90.00
_cell.angle_gamma   90.00
#
_symmetry.space_group_name_H-M   'P 1'
#
loop_
_entity.id
_entity.type
_entity.pdbx_description
1 polymer ?
#
loop_
_entity_poly.entity_id
_entity_poly.type
_entity_poly.pdbx_seq_one_letter_code
_entity_poly.pdbx_strand_id
1 'polypeptide(L)'
;ARARLEVVPGVGVWTSAEVVQRSHGAADEVTVGDLHLPGIVGWALAGDRHADDSEMLRLLEPYAGQRHRAARLILLSGLTPARRVPKMPRVDIGLL
;
A
#
# COMPACT_ATOMS: atom_id res chain seq x y z
N ALA A 1 19.15 -2.65 6.22
CA ALA A 1 19.32 -3.28 4.88
C ALA A 1 19.05 -2.29 3.74
N ARG A 2 17.98 -1.48 3.82
CA ARG A 2 17.56 -0.54 2.76
C ARG A 2 18.66 0.35 2.19
N ALA A 3 19.40 1.06 3.04
CA ALA A 3 20.50 1.93 2.58
C ALA A 3 21.55 1.21 1.71
N ARG A 4 21.75 -0.11 1.89
CA ARG A 4 22.64 -0.91 1.05
C ARG A 4 21.99 -1.35 -0.26
N LEU A 5 20.67 -1.46 -0.32
CA LEU A 5 19.94 -1.74 -1.56
C LEU A 5 19.86 -0.49 -2.43
N GLU A 6 19.63 0.68 -1.81
CA GLU A 6 19.44 1.97 -2.48
C GLU A 6 20.71 2.53 -3.13
N VAL A 7 21.89 1.92 -2.90
CA VAL A 7 23.12 2.26 -3.65
C VAL A 7 23.08 1.75 -5.10
N VAL A 8 22.20 0.79 -5.41
CA VAL A 8 22.06 0.25 -6.76
C VAL A 8 21.20 1.20 -7.59
N PRO A 9 21.69 1.72 -8.74
CA PRO A 9 20.90 2.60 -9.59
C PRO A 9 19.57 1.97 -10.00
N GLY A 10 18.48 2.72 -9.83
CA GLY A 10 17.12 2.25 -10.08
C GLY A 10 16.42 1.62 -8.88
N VAL A 11 17.11 1.39 -7.75
CA VAL A 11 16.48 0.92 -6.50
C VAL A 11 16.18 2.11 -5.60
N GLY A 12 14.91 2.52 -5.57
CA GLY A 12 14.43 3.62 -4.72
C GLY A 12 13.86 3.14 -3.38
N VAL A 13 13.38 4.12 -2.59
CA VAL A 13 12.79 3.90 -1.26
C VAL A 13 11.62 2.91 -1.27
N TRP A 14 10.78 2.96 -2.31
CA TRP A 14 9.66 2.05 -2.49
C TRP A 14 10.14 0.62 -2.66
N THR A 15 11.07 0.40 -3.60
CA THR A 15 11.61 -0.94 -3.91
C THR A 15 12.35 -1.52 -2.71
N SER A 16 13.19 -0.72 -2.04
CA SER A 16 13.97 -1.20 -0.91
C SER A 16 13.08 -1.60 0.27
N ALA A 17 12.00 -0.86 0.55
CA ALA A 17 11.00 -1.20 1.56
C ALA A 17 10.30 -2.53 1.22
N GLU A 18 9.73 -2.66 0.01
CA GLU A 18 9.06 -3.89 -0.44
C GLU A 18 9.94 -5.14 -0.33
N VAL A 19 11.23 -4.99 -0.65
CA VAL A 19 12.23 -6.06 -0.55
C VAL A 19 12.45 -6.47 0.91
N VAL A 20 12.75 -5.54 1.81
CA VAL A 20 13.11 -5.88 3.20
C VAL A 20 11.92 -6.39 4.01
N GLN A 21 10.71 -5.96 3.67
CA GLN A 21 9.48 -6.51 4.26
C GLN A 21 9.36 -8.03 4.03
N ARG A 22 9.63 -8.49 2.81
CA ARG A 22 9.48 -9.90 2.41
C ARG A 22 10.68 -10.76 2.75
N SER A 23 11.89 -10.23 2.54
CA SER A 23 13.13 -11.00 2.71
C SER A 23 13.68 -10.96 4.14
N HIS A 24 13.50 -9.85 4.86
CA HIS A 24 14.05 -9.65 6.21
C HIS A 24 12.96 -9.58 7.29
N GLY A 25 11.68 -9.60 6.91
CA GLY A 25 10.56 -9.49 7.86
C GLY A 25 10.48 -8.12 8.53
N ALA A 26 10.93 -7.05 7.86
CA ALA A 26 10.96 -5.71 8.43
C ALA A 26 9.54 -5.23 8.79
N ALA A 27 9.26 -5.16 10.09
CA ALA A 27 7.89 -5.00 10.62
C ALA A 27 7.36 -3.57 10.54
N ASP A 28 8.24 -2.57 10.37
CA ASP A 28 7.91 -1.15 10.46
C ASP A 28 8.25 -0.34 9.20
N GLU A 29 8.71 -1.02 8.16
CA GLU A 29 9.09 -0.38 6.89
C GLU A 29 7.85 -0.19 6.02
N VAL A 30 7.22 0.97 6.03
CA VAL A 30 6.03 1.26 5.20
C VAL A 30 6.43 1.58 3.77
N THR A 31 5.69 1.03 2.80
CA THR A 31 5.90 1.28 1.36
C THR A 31 5.32 2.64 0.96
N VAL A 32 6.04 3.71 1.28
CA VAL A 32 5.73 5.09 0.83
C VAL A 32 5.93 5.19 -0.69
N GLY A 33 5.06 5.95 -1.36
CA GLY A 33 5.04 6.10 -2.81
C GLY A 33 4.29 4.98 -3.54
N ASP A 34 3.61 4.09 -2.82
CA ASP A 34 2.75 3.09 -3.42
C ASP A 34 1.46 3.73 -3.95
N LEU A 35 1.04 3.33 -5.16
CA LEU A 35 -0.11 3.91 -5.84
C LEU A 35 -1.45 3.63 -5.11
N HIS A 36 -1.55 2.51 -4.39
CA HIS A 36 -2.81 2.03 -3.84
C HIS A 36 -2.82 1.97 -2.31
N LEU A 37 -1.67 1.71 -1.70
CA LEU A 37 -1.58 1.49 -0.26
C LEU A 37 -2.18 2.64 0.56
N PRO A 38 -1.90 3.93 0.28
CA PRO A 38 -2.47 5.02 1.05
C PRO A 38 -3.99 5.05 1.02
N GLY A 39 -4.59 4.92 -0.18
CA GLY A 39 -6.04 4.92 -0.34
C GLY A 39 -6.73 3.69 0.28
N ILE A 40 -6.04 2.55 0.39
CA ILE A 40 -6.57 1.38 1.09
C ILE A 40 -6.50 1.59 2.61
N VAL A 41 -5.36 2.04 3.13
CA VAL A 41 -5.19 2.31 4.57
C VAL A 41 -6.13 3.40 5.05
N GLY A 42 -6.20 4.53 4.32
CA GLY A 42 -7.11 5.63 4.60
C GLY A 42 -8.57 5.19 4.62
N TRP A 43 -8.97 4.34 3.66
CA TRP A 43 -10.33 3.81 3.63
C TRP A 43 -10.62 2.91 4.83
N ALA A 44 -9.71 1.98 5.13
CA ALA A 44 -9.91 1.00 6.19
C ALA A 44 -9.95 1.63 7.59
N LEU A 45 -9.14 2.67 7.83
CA LEU A 45 -8.99 3.26 9.17
C LEU A 45 -9.80 4.55 9.36
N ALA A 46 -10.14 5.26 8.30
CA ALA A 46 -10.80 6.57 8.37
C ALA A 46 -11.95 6.76 7.36
N GLY A 47 -12.24 5.78 6.50
CA GLY A 47 -13.21 5.94 5.42
C GLY A 47 -12.74 6.90 4.31
N ASP A 48 -11.46 7.28 4.30
CA ASP A 48 -10.90 8.21 3.32
C ASP A 48 -10.22 7.49 2.16
N ARG A 49 -10.86 7.51 0.99
CA ARG A 49 -10.33 6.90 -0.24
C ARG A 49 -9.24 7.73 -0.93
N HIS A 50 -9.01 8.96 -0.48
CA HIS A 50 -8.12 9.95 -1.07
C HIS A 50 -6.87 10.21 -0.22
N ALA A 51 -6.71 9.47 0.87
CA ALA A 51 -5.51 9.53 1.71
C ALA A 51 -4.24 9.37 0.85
N ASP A 52 -3.28 10.25 1.12
CA ASP A 52 -1.95 10.22 0.55
C ASP A 52 -0.94 9.57 1.51
N ASP A 53 0.34 9.54 1.15
CA ASP A 53 1.39 8.95 1.99
C ASP A 53 1.45 9.61 3.38
N SER A 54 1.23 10.91 3.47
CA SER A 54 1.30 11.65 4.74
C SER A 54 0.16 11.22 5.67
N GLU A 55 -1.05 11.14 5.13
CA GLU A 55 -2.23 10.70 5.87
C GLU A 55 -2.13 9.21 6.25
N MET A 56 -1.65 8.36 5.34
CA MET A 56 -1.36 6.96 5.63
C MET A 56 -0.38 6.82 6.80
N LEU A 57 0.72 7.56 6.79
CA LEU A 57 1.72 7.51 7.87
C LEU A 57 1.13 8.01 9.20
N ARG A 58 0.32 9.08 9.17
CA ARG A 58 -0.39 9.59 10.35
C ARG A 58 -1.36 8.55 10.94
N LEU A 59 -2.13 7.88 10.09
CA LEU A 59 -3.06 6.82 10.49
C LEU A 59 -2.36 5.57 11.02
N LEU A 60 -1.15 5.29 10.52
CA LEU A 60 -0.34 4.16 10.97
C LEU A 60 0.47 4.46 12.23
N GLU A 61 0.61 5.72 12.64
CA GLU A 61 1.42 6.10 13.81
C GLU A 61 1.12 5.33 15.11
N PRO A 62 -0.15 4.99 15.44
CA PRO A 62 -0.45 4.15 16.61
C PRO A 62 0.18 2.75 16.57
N TYR A 63 0.65 2.30 15.41
CA TYR A 63 1.31 1.01 15.19
C TYR A 63 2.83 1.14 15.04
N ALA A 64 3.46 2.23 15.49
CA ALA A 64 4.91 2.42 15.44
C ALA A 64 5.69 1.16 15.89
N GLY A 65 6.71 0.77 15.14
CA GLY A 65 7.43 -0.49 15.29
C GLY A 65 6.78 -1.71 14.61
N GLN A 66 5.53 -1.57 14.14
CA GLN A 66 4.74 -2.61 13.48
C GLN A 66 3.94 -2.07 12.26
N ARG A 67 4.23 -0.88 11.75
CA ARG A 67 3.40 -0.18 10.76
C ARG A 67 3.23 -0.97 9.46
N HIS A 68 4.28 -1.64 8.99
CA HIS A 68 4.16 -2.52 7.83
C HIS A 68 3.24 -3.72 8.13
N ARG A 69 3.34 -4.34 9.31
CA ARG A 69 2.46 -5.44 9.67
C ARG A 69 0.99 -5.00 9.76
N ALA A 70 0.73 -3.83 10.33
CA ALA A 70 -0.60 -3.24 10.36
C ALA A 70 -1.14 -3.01 8.93
N ALA A 71 -0.37 -2.35 8.07
CA ALA A 71 -0.72 -2.16 6.67
C ALA A 71 -0.95 -3.49 5.93
N ARG A 72 -0.12 -4.51 6.18
CA ARG A 72 -0.27 -5.84 5.59
C ARG A 72 -1.53 -6.56 6.05
N LEU A 73 -1.89 -6.46 7.33
CA LEU A 73 -3.14 -7.02 7.86
C LEU A 73 -4.36 -6.30 7.28
N ILE A 74 -4.30 -4.99 7.09
CA ILE A 74 -5.35 -4.22 6.41
C ILE A 74 -5.53 -4.73 4.96
N LEU A 75 -4.44 -4.90 4.21
CA LEU A 75 -4.52 -5.45 2.84
C LEU A 75 -5.15 -6.85 2.83
N LEU A 76 -4.82 -7.69 3.81
CA LEU A 76 -5.37 -9.05 3.93
C LEU A 76 -6.84 -9.08 4.36
N SER A 77 -7.34 -8.03 5.03
CA SER A 77 -8.75 -7.93 5.43
C SER A 77 -9.71 -7.79 4.25
N GLY A 78 -9.22 -7.32 3.10
CA GLY A 78 -10.05 -7.01 1.93
C GLY A 78 -10.89 -5.73 2.08
N LEU A 79 -10.81 -5.03 3.21
CA LEU A 79 -11.51 -3.77 3.45
C LEU A 79 -10.89 -2.66 2.59
N THR A 80 -11.41 -2.53 1.37
CA THR A 80 -10.90 -1.63 0.33
C THR A 80 -12.01 -0.74 -0.19
N PRO A 81 -11.68 0.47 -0.70
CA PRO A 81 -12.69 1.36 -1.24
C PRO A 81 -13.39 0.73 -2.44
N ALA A 82 -14.70 0.96 -2.55
CA ALA A 82 -15.48 0.47 -3.68
C ALA A 82 -14.90 0.94 -5.02
N ARG A 83 -14.95 0.04 -6.00
CA ARG A 83 -14.40 0.29 -7.32
C ARG A 83 -15.08 1.49 -7.99
N ARG A 84 -14.30 2.40 -8.57
CA ARG A 84 -14.83 3.58 -9.29
C ARG A 84 -15.46 3.22 -10.64
N VAL A 85 -14.85 2.30 -11.37
CA VAL A 85 -15.29 1.88 -12.71
C VAL A 85 -15.04 0.38 -12.94
N PRO A 86 -15.88 -0.33 -13.69
CA PRO A 86 -15.61 -1.71 -14.10
C PRO A 86 -14.28 -1.87 -14.86
N LYS A 87 -13.60 -3.03 -14.75
CA LYS A 87 -12.36 -3.34 -15.51
C LYS A 87 -12.68 -3.45 -16.98
N MET A 88 -13.79 -4.12 -17.23
CA MET A 88 -14.39 -4.36 -18.53
C MET A 88 -15.85 -3.96 -18.36
N PRO A 89 -16.37 -3.02 -19.16
CA PRO A 89 -17.80 -2.79 -19.22
C PRO A 89 -18.47 -4.09 -19.68
N ARG A 90 -19.72 -4.32 -19.25
CA ARG A 90 -20.52 -5.40 -19.84
C ARG A 90 -20.77 -5.02 -21.29
N VAL A 91 -20.16 -5.75 -22.22
CA VAL A 91 -20.44 -5.65 -23.65
C VAL A 91 -21.44 -6.74 -24.03
N ASP A 92 -22.45 -6.38 -24.81
CA ASP A 92 -23.37 -7.36 -25.38
C ASP A 92 -22.69 -8.02 -26.59
N ILE A 93 -22.36 -9.31 -26.45
CA ILE A 93 -21.69 -10.06 -27.51
C ILE A 93 -22.58 -10.30 -28.74
N GLY A 94 -23.90 -10.14 -28.62
CA GLY A 94 -24.83 -10.22 -29.74
C GLY A 94 -24.86 -8.99 -30.63
N LEU A 95 -24.17 -7.90 -30.24
CA LEU A 95 -24.02 -6.66 -31.02
C LEU A 95 -22.65 -6.53 -31.71
N LEU A 96 -21.78 -7.54 -31.58
CA LEU A 96 -20.49 -7.66 -32.28
C LEU A 96 -20.64 -8.56 -33.52
#